data_AF-A0A154I9D4-F1
#
_entry.id   AF-A0A154I9D4-F1
#
_cell.length_a   1.000
_cell.length_b   1.000
_cell.length_c   1.000
_cell.angle_alpha   90.00
_cell.angle_beta   90.00
_cell.angle_gamma   90.00
#
_symmetry.space_group_name_H-M   'P 1'
#
loop_
_entity.id
_entity.type
_entity.pdbx_description
1 polymer ?
#
loop_
_entity_poly.entity_id
_entity_poly.type
_entity_poly.pdbx_seq_one_letter_code
_entity_poly.pdbx_strand_id
1 'polypeptide(L)'
;MTIQTVDPRALRDAFGAFPTGVTVVTACDGEGHPIGFTANSFTSVSLNPPLLLVCLAKTSRNFAIMTGAQHFAINVLSETQKDVSNTFARPVEDRFAAVEWAKGSAGCPIFSNVAAWFECAMEEVIEAGDHVILMGRIEAFDNSGRNGLGYARGGYFTPTLASKAVSAASEGNMELAAVVERRGEVLLLGEDVLSLPSVDAHDGSPTETLQKYLETLTGLKVSIGFLYSVYEGKSDGKQHIVYHAVAGEGEPAGGRFLKPDALVAAKFKTSSTADIVNRFAMESSIGNFGVYFGDETGGTVHPIPAKDAKA
;
A
#
# COMPACT_ATOMS: atom_id res chain seq x y z
N MET A 1 -11.91 -33.76 0.86
CA MET A 1 -10.90 -33.01 0.07
C MET A 1 -9.98 -32.33 1.06
N THR A 2 -8.71 -32.71 1.07
CA THR A 2 -7.68 -32.09 1.91
C THR A 2 -7.45 -30.68 1.36
N ILE A 3 -7.83 -29.66 2.12
CA ILE A 3 -7.52 -28.27 1.77
C ILE A 3 -6.00 -28.17 1.82
N GLN A 4 -5.34 -28.00 0.67
CA GLN A 4 -3.94 -27.60 0.67
C GLN A 4 -3.86 -26.30 1.45
N THR A 5 -3.13 -26.32 2.56
CA THR A 5 -2.83 -25.12 3.34
C THR A 5 -1.89 -24.26 2.51
N VAL A 6 -2.47 -23.33 1.75
CA VAL A 6 -1.72 -22.29 1.02
C VAL A 6 -1.12 -21.36 2.07
N ASP A 7 0.18 -21.03 1.93
CA ASP A 7 0.80 -20.00 2.75
C ASP A 7 0.10 -18.65 2.50
N PRO A 8 -0.56 -18.06 3.52
CA PRO A 8 -1.30 -16.81 3.36
C PRO A 8 -0.43 -15.65 2.88
N ARG A 9 0.86 -15.62 3.23
CA ARG A 9 1.78 -14.56 2.79
C ARG A 9 2.11 -14.72 1.31
N ALA A 10 2.49 -15.92 0.89
CA ALA A 10 2.77 -16.21 -0.52
C ALA A 10 1.56 -15.92 -1.42
N LEU A 11 0.34 -16.27 -0.99
CA LEU A 11 -0.88 -15.96 -1.74
C LEU A 11 -1.13 -14.45 -1.84
N ARG A 12 -0.92 -13.71 -0.75
CA ARG A 12 -1.04 -12.25 -0.74
C ARG A 12 -0.04 -11.59 -1.68
N ASP A 13 1.21 -12.02 -1.63
CA ASP A 13 2.28 -11.50 -2.50
C ASP A 13 1.94 -11.76 -3.98
N ALA A 14 1.32 -12.91 -4.28
CA ALA A 14 0.81 -13.21 -5.61
C ALA A 14 -0.34 -12.29 -6.03
N PHE A 15 -1.33 -12.01 -5.17
CA PHE A 15 -2.39 -11.03 -5.46
C PHE A 15 -1.84 -9.62 -5.67
N GLY A 16 -0.84 -9.22 -4.87
CA GLY A 16 -0.19 -7.92 -4.97
C GLY A 16 0.60 -7.70 -6.26
N ALA A 17 0.78 -8.73 -7.09
CA ALA A 17 1.38 -8.59 -8.42
C ALA A 17 0.48 -7.83 -9.41
N PHE A 18 -0.84 -7.80 -9.18
CA PHE A 18 -1.78 -7.02 -9.97
C PHE A 18 -1.81 -5.57 -9.46
N PRO A 19 -1.33 -4.57 -10.23
CA PRO A 19 -1.35 -3.18 -9.81
C PRO A 19 -2.79 -2.66 -9.76
N THR A 20 -3.07 -1.81 -8.78
CA THR A 20 -4.40 -1.25 -8.52
C THR A 20 -4.31 0.26 -8.30
N GLY A 21 -5.43 0.96 -8.50
CA GLY A 21 -5.61 2.26 -7.87
C GLY A 21 -5.95 2.10 -6.38
N VAL A 22 -5.88 3.18 -5.62
CA VAL A 22 -6.28 3.20 -4.21
C VAL A 22 -7.59 3.95 -4.06
N THR A 23 -8.55 3.34 -3.35
CA THR A 23 -9.82 3.98 -3.02
C THR A 23 -10.02 4.09 -1.52
N VAL A 24 -10.86 5.03 -1.11
CA VAL A 24 -11.47 5.04 0.22
C VAL A 24 -12.97 4.89 0.05
N VAL A 25 -13.51 3.84 0.63
CA VAL A 25 -14.95 3.58 0.68
C VAL A 25 -15.51 4.34 1.87
N THR A 26 -16.58 5.11 1.66
CA THR A 26 -17.22 5.92 2.69
C THR A 26 -18.72 5.69 2.75
N ALA A 27 -19.30 5.83 3.93
CA ALA A 27 -20.74 5.82 4.17
C ALA A 27 -21.04 6.67 5.41
N CYS A 28 -22.32 6.76 5.78
CA CYS A 28 -22.74 7.28 7.08
C CYS A 28 -23.39 6.16 7.90
N ASP A 29 -23.23 6.20 9.22
CA ASP A 29 -24.00 5.34 10.13
C ASP A 29 -25.47 5.83 10.29
N GLY A 30 -26.24 5.12 11.11
CA GLY A 30 -27.65 5.46 11.36
C GLY A 30 -27.87 6.82 12.06
N GLU A 31 -26.84 7.39 12.66
CA GLU A 31 -26.85 8.71 13.30
C GLU A 31 -26.31 9.81 12.37
N GLY A 32 -25.82 9.43 11.19
CA GLY A 32 -25.26 10.33 10.19
C GLY A 32 -23.77 10.63 10.38
N HIS A 33 -23.07 9.89 11.25
CA HIS A 33 -21.62 10.01 11.41
C HIS A 33 -20.89 9.34 10.25
N PRO A 34 -19.84 9.99 9.70
CA PRO A 34 -19.11 9.46 8.57
C PRO A 34 -18.23 8.28 8.98
N ILE A 35 -18.27 7.20 8.21
CA ILE A 35 -17.39 6.04 8.34
C ILE A 35 -16.68 5.77 7.02
N GLY A 36 -15.47 5.22 7.08
CA GLY A 36 -14.78 4.82 5.86
C GLY A 36 -13.55 3.97 6.09
N PHE A 37 -13.08 3.33 5.02
CA PHE A 37 -11.89 2.47 5.02
C PHE A 37 -11.20 2.51 3.66
N THR A 38 -9.87 2.37 3.66
CA THR A 38 -9.09 2.22 2.42
C THR A 38 -9.30 0.83 1.82
N ALA A 39 -9.50 0.77 0.51
CA ALA A 39 -9.60 -0.47 -0.25
C ALA A 39 -8.86 -0.35 -1.59
N ASN A 40 -8.37 -1.47 -2.10
CA ASN A 40 -7.82 -1.57 -3.45
C ASN A 40 -8.38 -2.77 -4.23
N SER A 41 -9.33 -3.50 -3.65
CA SER A 41 -10.12 -4.57 -4.28
C SER A 41 -11.35 -4.02 -5.02
N PHE A 42 -11.20 -2.86 -5.67
CA PHE A 42 -12.24 -2.17 -6.41
C PHE A 42 -12.26 -2.61 -7.88
N THR A 43 -13.44 -2.77 -8.45
CA THR A 43 -13.63 -3.11 -9.87
C THR A 43 -14.87 -2.43 -10.45
N SER A 44 -14.76 -1.88 -11.66
CA SER A 44 -15.92 -1.50 -12.48
C SER A 44 -16.56 -2.75 -13.08
N VAL A 45 -17.89 -2.89 -12.98
CA VAL A 45 -18.59 -4.15 -13.31
C VAL A 45 -19.40 -4.03 -14.59
N SER A 46 -20.23 -2.98 -14.70
CA SER A 46 -21.15 -2.81 -15.83
C SER A 46 -21.35 -1.33 -16.13
N LEU A 47 -21.57 -1.00 -17.40
CA LEU A 47 -21.94 0.35 -17.84
C LEU A 47 -23.47 0.53 -17.93
N ASN A 48 -24.22 -0.53 -18.22
CA ASN A 48 -25.68 -0.49 -18.28
C ASN A 48 -26.30 -1.80 -17.75
N PRO A 49 -26.86 -1.81 -16.52
CA PRO A 49 -26.88 -0.70 -15.56
C PRO A 49 -25.47 -0.33 -15.06
N PRO A 50 -25.23 0.90 -14.57
CA PRO A 50 -23.92 1.32 -14.10
C PRO A 50 -23.62 0.69 -12.74
N LEU A 51 -22.74 -0.32 -12.72
CA LEU A 51 -22.40 -1.10 -11.53
C LEU A 51 -20.89 -1.07 -11.26
N LEU A 52 -20.55 -1.05 -9.97
CA LEU A 52 -19.20 -1.26 -9.45
C LEU A 52 -19.23 -2.25 -8.29
N LEU A 53 -18.05 -2.75 -7.91
CA LEU A 53 -17.90 -3.55 -6.69
C LEU A 53 -16.66 -3.16 -5.88
N VAL A 54 -16.72 -3.46 -4.58
CA VAL A 54 -15.57 -3.41 -3.67
C VAL A 54 -15.71 -4.49 -2.60
N CYS A 55 -14.60 -5.15 -2.24
CA CYS A 55 -14.59 -6.13 -1.15
C CYS A 55 -14.37 -5.47 0.22
N LEU A 56 -15.04 -5.98 1.24
CA LEU A 56 -14.90 -5.59 2.64
C LEU A 56 -14.62 -6.82 3.50
N ALA A 57 -13.57 -6.76 4.32
CA ALA A 57 -13.25 -7.82 5.26
C ALA A 57 -14.35 -7.97 6.33
N LYS A 58 -14.72 -9.20 6.65
CA LYS A 58 -15.69 -9.50 7.73
C LYS A 58 -15.19 -9.08 9.11
N THR A 59 -13.89 -8.93 9.26
CA THR A 59 -13.21 -8.46 10.49
C THR A 59 -13.20 -6.94 10.64
N SER A 60 -13.71 -6.19 9.64
CA SER A 60 -13.73 -4.72 9.70
C SER A 60 -14.61 -4.23 10.85
N ARG A 61 -14.12 -3.23 11.60
CA ARG A 61 -14.91 -2.51 12.61
C ARG A 61 -16.16 -1.84 12.01
N ASN A 62 -16.12 -1.53 10.72
CA ASN A 62 -17.21 -0.90 9.99
C ASN A 62 -18.15 -1.92 9.33
N PHE A 63 -17.96 -3.24 9.53
CA PHE A 63 -18.67 -4.29 8.79
C PHE A 63 -20.18 -4.13 8.87
N ALA A 64 -20.75 -4.15 10.09
CA ALA A 64 -22.20 -4.09 10.28
C ALA A 64 -22.82 -2.81 9.70
N ILE A 65 -22.13 -1.67 9.85
CA ILE A 65 -22.61 -0.38 9.35
C ILE A 65 -22.58 -0.36 7.82
N MET A 66 -21.45 -0.76 7.20
CA MET A 66 -21.30 -0.78 5.75
C MET A 66 -22.29 -1.73 5.07
N THR A 67 -22.49 -2.94 5.62
CA THR A 67 -23.44 -3.92 5.05
C THR A 67 -24.90 -3.52 5.27
N GLY A 68 -25.18 -2.67 6.25
CA GLY A 68 -26.52 -2.13 6.51
C GLY A 68 -26.80 -0.78 5.84
N ALA A 69 -25.77 -0.14 5.26
CA ALA A 69 -25.90 1.16 4.61
C ALA A 69 -26.66 1.04 3.27
N GLN A 70 -27.62 1.94 3.05
CA GLN A 70 -28.35 2.02 1.78
C GLN A 70 -27.49 2.65 0.67
N HIS A 71 -26.58 3.55 1.04
CA HIS A 71 -25.68 4.23 0.12
C HIS A 71 -24.25 4.19 0.65
N PHE A 72 -23.31 4.16 -0.29
CA PHE A 72 -21.89 4.32 -0.01
C PHE A 72 -21.23 5.09 -1.16
N ALA A 73 -20.04 5.61 -0.94
CA ALA A 73 -19.25 6.23 -1.99
C ALA A 73 -17.85 5.59 -2.11
N ILE A 74 -17.32 5.63 -3.32
CA ILE A 74 -15.95 5.26 -3.66
C ILE A 74 -15.20 6.56 -3.97
N ASN A 75 -14.16 6.86 -3.20
CA ASN A 75 -13.25 7.98 -3.44
C ASN A 75 -11.94 7.45 -4.02
N VAL A 76 -11.71 7.60 -5.33
CA VAL A 76 -10.47 7.17 -5.99
C VAL A 76 -9.39 8.23 -5.72
N LEU A 77 -8.42 7.89 -4.89
CA LEU A 77 -7.44 8.84 -4.39
C LEU A 77 -6.50 9.33 -5.51
N SER A 78 -6.13 10.60 -5.48
CA SER A 78 -5.11 11.16 -6.36
C SER A 78 -3.70 10.91 -5.85
N GLU A 79 -2.69 11.07 -6.70
CA GLU A 79 -1.28 10.87 -6.35
C GLU A 79 -0.81 11.62 -5.09
N THR A 80 -1.46 12.72 -4.73
CA THR A 80 -1.11 13.54 -3.56
C THR A 80 -1.73 13.04 -2.26
N GLN A 81 -2.63 12.06 -2.30
CA GLN A 81 -3.45 11.61 -1.16
C GLN A 81 -2.95 10.30 -0.53
N LYS A 82 -1.63 10.07 -0.56
CA LYS A 82 -1.03 8.88 0.06
C LYS A 82 -1.28 8.84 1.58
N ASP A 83 -1.20 9.99 2.24
CA ASP A 83 -1.52 10.18 3.65
C ASP A 83 -2.97 9.82 3.97
N VAL A 84 -3.93 10.21 3.13
CA VAL A 84 -5.35 9.83 3.27
C VAL A 84 -5.49 8.30 3.25
N SER A 85 -4.87 7.63 2.27
CA SER A 85 -4.84 6.16 2.21
C SER A 85 -4.33 5.54 3.52
N ASN A 86 -3.21 6.04 4.06
CA ASN A 86 -2.62 5.52 5.30
C ASN A 86 -3.53 5.76 6.52
N THR A 87 -4.22 6.90 6.58
CA THR A 87 -5.13 7.23 7.68
C THR A 87 -6.35 6.31 7.69
N PHE A 88 -6.97 6.11 6.53
CA PHE A 88 -8.18 5.29 6.41
C PHE A 88 -7.93 3.78 6.49
N ALA A 89 -6.67 3.34 6.40
CA ALA A 89 -6.26 1.96 6.64
C ALA A 89 -5.90 1.65 8.10
N ARG A 90 -5.59 2.67 8.92
CA ARG A 90 -5.10 2.51 10.31
C ARG A 90 -6.18 2.73 11.36
N PRO A 91 -6.03 2.15 12.57
CA PRO A 91 -6.91 2.45 13.69
C PRO A 91 -6.56 3.83 14.29
N VAL A 92 -7.15 4.88 13.72
CA VAL A 92 -7.10 6.25 14.28
C VAL A 92 -8.49 6.63 14.79
N GLU A 93 -8.56 7.52 15.79
CA GLU A 93 -9.82 7.96 16.41
C GLU A 93 -10.72 8.71 15.42
N ASP A 94 -10.20 9.76 14.78
CA ASP A 94 -10.93 10.52 13.76
C ASP A 94 -10.19 10.48 12.41
N ARG A 95 -10.67 9.62 11.51
CA ARG A 95 -10.13 9.51 10.14
C ARG A 95 -10.50 10.71 9.27
N PHE A 96 -11.67 11.31 9.50
CA PHE A 96 -12.25 12.33 8.63
C PHE A 96 -11.67 13.72 8.90
N ALA A 97 -11.04 13.95 10.05
CA ALA A 97 -10.24 15.14 10.31
C ALA A 97 -9.01 15.28 9.38
N ALA A 98 -8.54 14.18 8.77
CA ALA A 98 -7.36 14.18 7.91
C ALA A 98 -7.64 14.55 6.44
N VAL A 99 -8.89 14.81 6.06
CA VAL A 99 -9.28 15.06 4.67
C VAL A 99 -10.42 16.06 4.58
N GLU A 100 -10.37 16.96 3.61
CA GLU A 100 -11.52 17.81 3.28
C GLU A 100 -12.58 16.99 2.54
N TRP A 101 -13.81 17.03 3.04
CA TRP A 101 -14.92 16.28 2.46
C TRP A 101 -16.24 17.04 2.59
N ALA A 102 -17.20 16.70 1.73
CA ALA A 102 -18.56 17.20 1.76
C ALA A 102 -19.55 16.04 1.58
N LYS A 103 -20.82 16.26 1.95
CA LYS A 103 -21.88 15.28 1.67
C LYS A 103 -22.25 15.32 0.19
N GLY A 104 -22.30 14.15 -0.43
CA GLY A 104 -22.85 13.95 -1.76
C GLY A 104 -24.37 14.07 -1.79
N SER A 105 -24.95 13.81 -2.95
CA SER A 105 -26.39 13.91 -3.19
C SER A 105 -27.21 12.90 -2.38
N ALA A 106 -26.65 11.72 -2.11
CA ALA A 106 -27.22 10.69 -1.24
C ALA A 106 -26.70 10.77 0.21
N GLY A 107 -25.93 11.83 0.54
CA GLY A 107 -25.41 12.08 1.88
C GLY A 107 -24.11 11.35 2.20
N CYS A 108 -23.49 10.65 1.23
CA CYS A 108 -22.22 9.96 1.43
C CYS A 108 -21.05 10.96 1.55
N PRO A 109 -20.01 10.68 2.36
CA PRO A 109 -18.82 11.53 2.39
C PRO A 109 -18.03 11.45 1.07
N ILE A 110 -17.92 12.57 0.36
CA ILE A 110 -17.14 12.73 -0.87
C ILE A 110 -15.91 13.59 -0.58
N PHE A 111 -14.73 13.07 -0.88
CA PHE A 111 -13.46 13.74 -0.61
C PHE A 111 -13.12 14.76 -1.70
N SER A 112 -12.49 15.85 -1.29
CA SER A 112 -11.91 16.82 -2.22
C SER A 112 -10.58 16.32 -2.79
N ASN A 113 -10.19 16.86 -3.95
CA ASN A 113 -8.90 16.57 -4.62
C ASN A 113 -8.66 15.09 -5.01
N VAL A 114 -9.72 14.27 -5.05
CA VAL A 114 -9.68 12.90 -5.57
C VAL A 114 -9.51 12.88 -7.08
N ALA A 115 -8.98 11.77 -7.60
CA ALA A 115 -8.95 11.54 -9.05
C ALA A 115 -10.37 11.41 -9.62
N ALA A 116 -11.21 10.62 -8.95
CA ALA A 116 -12.62 10.46 -9.25
C ALA A 116 -13.40 10.07 -7.99
N TRP A 117 -14.72 10.23 -8.00
CA TRP A 117 -15.60 9.64 -6.99
C TRP A 117 -16.87 9.08 -7.62
N PHE A 118 -17.48 8.13 -6.92
CA PHE A 118 -18.75 7.49 -7.29
C PHE A 118 -19.63 7.39 -6.05
N GLU A 119 -20.83 7.93 -6.10
CA GLU A 119 -21.87 7.75 -5.08
C GLU A 119 -22.85 6.68 -5.55
N CYS A 120 -23.12 5.69 -4.70
CA CYS A 120 -23.80 4.47 -5.07
C CYS A 120 -24.92 4.11 -4.10
N ALA A 121 -26.01 3.57 -4.64
CA ALA A 121 -26.96 2.76 -3.88
C ALA A 121 -26.43 1.32 -3.77
N MET A 122 -26.58 0.71 -2.59
CA MET A 122 -26.25 -0.69 -2.37
C MET A 122 -27.20 -1.59 -3.14
N GLU A 123 -26.69 -2.37 -4.09
CA GLU A 123 -27.48 -3.30 -4.91
C GLU A 123 -27.50 -4.68 -4.26
N GLU A 124 -26.34 -5.20 -3.86
CA GLU A 124 -26.21 -6.54 -3.28
C GLU A 124 -24.97 -6.64 -2.38
N VAL A 125 -25.07 -7.45 -1.32
CA VAL A 125 -23.95 -7.86 -0.48
C VAL A 125 -23.75 -9.37 -0.64
N ILE A 126 -22.65 -9.77 -1.29
CA ILE A 126 -22.40 -11.16 -1.67
C ILE A 126 -21.35 -11.77 -0.73
N GLU A 127 -21.67 -12.92 -0.13
CA GLU A 127 -20.76 -13.68 0.72
C GLU A 127 -19.59 -14.28 -0.08
N ALA A 128 -18.35 -13.96 0.30
CA ALA A 128 -17.15 -14.36 -0.43
C ALA A 128 -15.97 -14.71 0.51
N GLY A 129 -16.10 -15.83 1.24
CA GLY A 129 -15.04 -16.31 2.12
C GLY A 129 -14.89 -15.47 3.39
N ASP A 130 -13.70 -14.91 3.63
CA ASP A 130 -13.39 -14.00 4.74
C ASP A 130 -13.77 -12.52 4.45
N HIS A 131 -14.28 -12.26 3.25
CA HIS A 131 -14.80 -10.97 2.80
C HIS A 131 -16.27 -11.07 2.37
N VAL A 132 -16.88 -9.90 2.18
CA VAL A 132 -18.10 -9.73 1.40
C VAL A 132 -17.80 -8.83 0.20
N ILE A 133 -18.52 -9.02 -0.90
CA ILE A 133 -18.51 -8.13 -2.05
C ILE A 133 -19.68 -7.18 -1.90
N LEU A 134 -19.40 -5.88 -1.82
CA LEU A 134 -20.39 -4.82 -1.89
C LEU A 134 -20.56 -4.45 -3.36
N MET A 135 -21.73 -4.73 -3.93
CA MET A 135 -22.10 -4.31 -5.28
C MET A 135 -22.91 -3.02 -5.19
N GLY A 136 -22.46 -1.98 -5.89
CA GLY A 136 -23.08 -0.66 -5.89
C GLY A 136 -23.59 -0.28 -7.27
N ARG A 137 -24.81 0.26 -7.32
CA ARG A 137 -25.35 0.95 -8.49
C ARG A 137 -24.99 2.42 -8.42
N ILE A 138 -24.29 2.92 -9.44
CA ILE A 138 -23.79 4.31 -9.47
C ILE A 138 -24.97 5.26 -9.73
N GLU A 139 -25.14 6.24 -8.85
CA GLU A 139 -26.19 7.27 -8.94
C GLU A 139 -25.61 8.63 -9.34
N ALA A 140 -24.40 8.95 -8.86
CA ALA A 140 -23.65 10.13 -9.23
C ALA A 140 -22.15 9.84 -9.28
N PHE A 141 -21.41 10.58 -10.09
CA PHE A 141 -19.96 10.46 -10.17
C PHE A 141 -19.34 11.74 -10.72
N ASP A 142 -18.04 11.92 -10.48
CA ASP A 142 -17.23 12.95 -11.13
C ASP A 142 -15.82 12.44 -11.39
N ASN A 143 -15.16 13.05 -12.39
CA ASN A 143 -13.78 12.77 -12.76
C ASN A 143 -13.03 14.09 -12.94
N SER A 144 -12.01 14.29 -12.12
CA SER A 144 -11.25 15.54 -12.09
C SER A 144 -10.14 15.63 -13.16
N GLY A 145 -9.81 14.52 -13.82
CA GLY A 145 -8.64 14.43 -14.71
C GLY A 145 -7.29 14.39 -13.97
N ARG A 146 -7.27 14.39 -12.63
CA ARG A 146 -6.06 14.18 -11.84
C ARG A 146 -5.59 12.73 -11.96
N ASN A 147 -4.27 12.53 -11.89
CA ASN A 147 -3.72 11.18 -11.80
C ASN A 147 -4.07 10.52 -10.46
N GLY A 148 -4.34 9.22 -10.50
CA GLY A 148 -4.63 8.40 -9.33
C GLY A 148 -3.38 7.94 -8.58
N LEU A 149 -3.54 7.69 -7.28
CA LEU A 149 -2.56 6.97 -6.47
C LEU A 149 -2.56 5.48 -6.84
N GLY A 150 -1.41 4.95 -7.23
CA GLY A 150 -1.25 3.53 -7.54
C GLY A 150 -0.74 2.72 -6.34
N TYR A 151 -1.09 1.44 -6.29
CA TYR A 151 -0.58 0.48 -5.32
C TYR A 151 -0.24 -0.85 -6.00
N ALA A 152 0.98 -1.34 -5.78
CA ALA A 152 1.47 -2.61 -6.30
C ALA A 152 2.50 -3.20 -5.34
N ARG A 153 2.50 -4.53 -5.18
CA ARG A 153 3.50 -5.28 -4.39
C ARG A 153 3.80 -4.67 -3.01
N GLY A 154 2.75 -4.24 -2.30
CA GLY A 154 2.89 -3.72 -0.94
C GLY A 154 3.20 -2.22 -0.84
N GLY A 155 3.46 -1.51 -1.95
CA GLY A 155 3.81 -0.09 -1.91
C GLY A 155 3.09 0.79 -2.94
N TYR A 156 3.21 2.10 -2.73
CA TYR A 156 2.59 3.11 -3.58
C TYR A 156 3.49 3.52 -4.75
N PHE A 157 2.88 3.81 -5.90
CA PHE A 157 3.56 4.40 -7.05
C PHE A 157 2.73 5.54 -7.66
N THR A 158 3.41 6.50 -8.30
CA THR A 158 2.77 7.65 -8.95
C THR A 158 3.48 8.02 -10.26
N PRO A 159 2.73 8.42 -11.32
CA PRO A 159 3.31 9.04 -12.51
C PRO A 159 4.24 10.22 -12.23
N THR A 160 3.97 11.05 -11.21
CA THR A 160 4.88 12.15 -10.81
C THR A 160 6.30 11.64 -10.46
N LEU A 161 6.43 10.50 -9.78
CA LEU A 161 7.75 9.94 -9.47
C LEU A 161 8.52 9.53 -10.72
N ALA A 162 7.83 8.95 -11.70
CA ALA A 162 8.45 8.59 -12.98
C ALA A 162 9.01 9.82 -13.71
N SER A 163 8.24 10.91 -13.77
CA SER A 163 8.70 12.17 -14.35
C SER A 163 9.91 12.73 -13.61
N LYS A 164 9.88 12.75 -12.27
CA LYS A 164 11.01 13.22 -11.45
C LYS A 164 12.27 12.39 -11.65
N ALA A 165 12.16 11.06 -11.76
CA ALA A 165 13.30 10.20 -12.00
C ALA A 165 13.96 10.48 -13.36
N VAL A 166 13.17 10.77 -14.40
CA VAL A 166 13.70 11.17 -15.72
C VAL A 166 14.44 12.49 -15.63
N SER A 167 13.89 13.49 -14.94
CA SER A 167 14.58 14.77 -14.73
C SER A 167 15.88 14.60 -13.95
N ALA A 168 15.84 13.88 -12.83
CA ALA A 168 17.02 13.58 -12.02
C ALA A 168 18.11 12.85 -12.81
N ALA A 169 17.72 11.89 -13.66
CA ALA A 169 18.67 11.15 -14.48
C ALA A 169 19.37 12.03 -15.52
N SER A 170 18.71 13.10 -16.00
CA SER A 170 19.30 14.03 -16.98
C SER A 170 20.38 14.95 -16.41
N GLU A 171 20.48 15.08 -15.08
CA GLU A 171 21.48 15.93 -14.40
C GLU A 171 22.85 15.24 -14.22
N GLY A 172 22.95 13.92 -14.49
CA GLY A 172 24.23 13.20 -14.68
C GLY A 172 24.99 12.78 -13.41
N ASN A 173 24.49 13.12 -12.22
CA ASN A 173 25.08 12.70 -10.94
C ASN A 173 24.00 12.21 -9.97
N MET A 174 23.70 10.90 -10.03
CA MET A 174 22.65 10.28 -9.23
C MET A 174 23.16 9.08 -8.43
N GLU A 175 22.59 8.89 -7.24
CA GLU A 175 22.70 7.65 -6.48
C GLU A 175 21.42 6.83 -6.69
N LEU A 176 21.59 5.57 -7.10
CA LEU A 176 20.51 4.60 -7.19
C LEU A 176 20.48 3.77 -5.92
N ALA A 177 19.33 3.66 -5.26
CA ALA A 177 19.16 2.83 -4.08
C ALA A 177 17.92 1.94 -4.20
N ALA A 178 17.83 0.92 -3.36
CA ALA A 178 16.67 0.03 -3.34
C ALA A 178 16.16 -0.28 -1.93
N VAL A 179 14.83 -0.23 -1.78
CA VAL A 179 14.12 -0.96 -0.73
C VAL A 179 13.93 -2.39 -1.23
N VAL A 180 14.89 -3.26 -0.93
CA VAL A 180 14.86 -4.65 -1.35
C VAL A 180 14.09 -5.46 -0.31
N GLU A 181 12.92 -5.94 -0.70
CA GLU A 181 12.02 -6.70 0.16
C GLU A 181 12.17 -8.21 -0.07
N ARG A 182 12.05 -8.96 1.02
CA ARG A 182 11.77 -10.39 1.00
C ARG A 182 10.90 -10.80 2.18
N ARG A 183 9.73 -11.40 1.92
CA ARG A 183 8.80 -11.89 2.95
C ARG A 183 8.44 -10.83 4.00
N GLY A 184 8.34 -9.56 3.60
CA GLY A 184 8.09 -8.43 4.50
C GLY A 184 9.29 -7.98 5.34
N GLU A 185 10.49 -8.46 5.04
CA GLU A 185 11.76 -7.99 5.59
C GLU A 185 12.45 -7.09 4.56
N VAL A 186 13.22 -6.10 5.02
CA VAL A 186 14.00 -5.21 4.15
C VAL A 186 15.49 -5.51 4.27
N LEU A 187 16.20 -5.57 3.14
CA LEU A 187 17.66 -5.69 3.12
C LEU A 187 18.31 -4.39 3.56
N LEU A 188 19.17 -4.47 4.57
CA LEU A 188 19.98 -3.36 5.04
C LEU A 188 21.46 -3.76 5.14
N LEU A 189 22.33 -2.78 4.90
CA LEU A 189 23.79 -2.89 4.99
C LEU A 189 24.29 -2.28 6.30
N GLY A 190 25.39 -2.79 6.83
CA GLY A 190 26.01 -2.33 8.08
C GLY A 190 25.60 -3.12 9.32
N GLU A 191 26.41 -3.03 10.38
CA GLU A 191 26.16 -3.71 11.65
C GLU A 191 25.44 -2.80 12.66
N ASP A 192 26.04 -1.67 13.01
CA ASP A 192 25.50 -0.72 14.00
C ASP A 192 24.75 0.47 13.40
N VAL A 193 25.17 0.91 12.21
CA VAL A 193 24.57 2.02 11.46
C VAL A 193 24.15 1.51 10.10
N LEU A 194 22.85 1.45 9.89
CA LEU A 194 22.23 0.80 8.74
C LEU A 194 22.08 1.75 7.55
N SER A 195 22.25 1.22 6.34
CA SER A 195 21.93 1.91 5.10
C SER A 195 21.16 1.03 4.13
N LEU A 196 20.43 1.65 3.21
CA LEU A 196 19.94 0.96 2.03
C LEU A 196 21.12 0.56 1.13
N PRO A 197 21.01 -0.54 0.37
CA PRO A 197 21.96 -0.82 -0.70
C PRO A 197 21.85 0.25 -1.79
N SER A 198 22.97 0.89 -2.12
CA SER A 198 23.05 1.98 -3.09
C SER A 198 24.31 1.94 -3.95
N VAL A 199 24.22 2.52 -5.15
CA VAL A 199 25.31 2.62 -6.12
C VAL A 199 25.21 3.95 -6.88
N ASP A 200 26.36 4.61 -7.07
CA ASP A 200 26.44 5.79 -7.93
C ASP A 200 26.25 5.39 -9.40
N ALA A 201 25.47 6.17 -10.14
CA ALA A 201 25.22 5.98 -11.56
C ALA A 201 25.38 7.29 -12.34
N HIS A 202 25.96 7.17 -13.54
CA HIS A 202 26.21 8.29 -14.43
C HIS A 202 25.55 8.11 -15.79
N ASP A 203 25.59 6.89 -16.35
CA ASP A 203 25.05 6.54 -17.66
C ASP A 203 24.34 5.18 -17.63
N GLY A 204 23.47 4.95 -18.62
CA GLY A 204 22.78 3.67 -18.82
C GLY A 204 21.41 3.57 -18.14
N SER A 205 20.79 2.39 -18.23
CA SER A 205 19.49 2.15 -17.61
C SER A 205 19.63 2.09 -16.08
N PRO A 206 18.92 2.94 -15.31
CA PRO A 206 18.98 2.91 -13.85
C PRO A 206 18.60 1.54 -13.28
N THR A 207 17.57 0.90 -13.83
CA THR A 207 17.07 -0.38 -13.32
C THR A 207 18.06 -1.52 -13.60
N GLU A 208 18.69 -1.56 -14.77
CA GLU A 208 19.70 -2.59 -15.09
C GLU A 208 20.96 -2.44 -14.24
N THR A 209 21.41 -1.19 -14.04
CA THR A 209 22.56 -0.87 -13.20
C THR A 209 22.32 -1.29 -11.75
N LEU A 210 21.16 -0.91 -11.21
CA LEU A 210 20.77 -1.24 -9.84
C LEU A 210 20.56 -2.76 -9.67
N GLN A 211 19.91 -3.42 -10.63
CA GLN A 211 19.72 -4.88 -10.57
C GLN A 211 21.07 -5.61 -10.52
N LYS A 212 21.97 -5.30 -11.46
CA LYS A 212 23.29 -5.93 -11.51
C LYS A 212 24.09 -5.72 -10.22
N TYR A 213 24.03 -4.51 -9.67
CA TYR A 213 24.65 -4.19 -8.39
C TYR A 213 24.06 -5.06 -7.25
N LEU A 214 22.74 -5.11 -7.12
CA LEU A 214 22.08 -5.86 -6.05
C LEU A 214 22.30 -7.38 -6.16
N GLU A 215 22.26 -7.94 -7.37
CA GLU A 215 22.53 -9.36 -7.58
C GLU A 215 23.99 -9.71 -7.27
N THR A 216 24.93 -8.82 -7.59
CA THR A 216 26.35 -8.98 -7.23
C THR A 216 26.57 -8.87 -5.72
N LEU A 217 25.94 -7.88 -5.08
CA LEU A 217 26.04 -7.63 -3.63
C LEU A 217 25.48 -8.79 -2.81
N THR A 218 24.32 -9.29 -3.20
CA THR A 218 23.58 -10.29 -2.41
C THR A 218 23.86 -11.72 -2.83
N GLY A 219 24.31 -11.96 -4.07
CA GLY A 219 24.35 -13.30 -4.65
C GLY A 219 22.96 -13.90 -4.93
N LEU A 220 21.90 -13.10 -4.80
CA LEU A 220 20.51 -13.51 -5.00
C LEU A 220 19.99 -12.93 -6.30
N LYS A 221 18.99 -13.59 -6.91
CA LYS A 221 18.22 -12.97 -8.01
C LYS A 221 17.41 -11.80 -7.46
N VAL A 222 17.38 -10.69 -8.18
CA VAL A 222 16.65 -9.48 -7.77
C VAL A 222 15.80 -8.98 -8.92
N SER A 223 14.55 -8.60 -8.63
CA SER A 223 13.65 -7.97 -9.58
C SER A 223 13.39 -6.53 -9.15
N ILE A 224 13.75 -5.56 -10.00
CA ILE A 224 13.48 -4.14 -9.76
C ILE A 224 12.01 -3.85 -10.07
N GLY A 225 11.33 -3.22 -9.13
CA GLY A 225 9.93 -2.84 -9.20
C GLY A 225 9.75 -1.36 -9.57
N PHE A 226 8.78 -0.73 -8.91
CA PHE A 226 8.41 0.66 -9.15
C PHE A 226 9.32 1.64 -8.42
N LEU A 227 9.27 2.92 -8.83
CA LEU A 227 9.93 4.01 -8.12
C LEU A 227 9.29 4.23 -6.76
N TYR A 228 10.10 4.16 -5.71
CA TYR A 228 9.68 4.31 -4.34
C TYR A 228 9.82 5.76 -3.85
N SER A 229 10.93 6.41 -4.21
CA SER A 229 11.23 7.80 -3.85
C SER A 229 12.21 8.43 -4.85
N VAL A 230 12.08 9.74 -5.07
CA VAL A 230 13.06 10.56 -5.80
C VAL A 230 13.24 11.85 -5.03
N TYR A 231 14.48 12.18 -4.65
CA TYR A 231 14.78 13.37 -3.84
C TYR A 231 16.21 13.85 -4.06
N GLU A 232 16.49 15.11 -3.73
CA GLU A 232 17.85 15.66 -3.72
C GLU A 232 18.43 15.57 -2.31
N GLY A 233 19.63 15.02 -2.17
CA GLY A 233 20.30 14.85 -0.90
C GLY A 233 20.86 16.18 -0.40
N LYS A 234 20.34 16.69 0.72
CA LYS A 234 20.81 17.97 1.30
C LYS A 234 22.29 17.95 1.71
N SER A 235 22.83 16.79 2.04
CA SER A 235 24.20 16.61 2.53
C SER A 235 25.23 16.40 1.41
N ASP A 236 24.82 15.87 0.27
CA ASP A 236 25.72 15.46 -0.82
C ASP A 236 25.44 16.17 -2.15
N GLY A 237 24.30 16.87 -2.28
CA GLY A 237 23.86 17.55 -3.50
C GLY A 237 23.57 16.59 -4.66
N LYS A 238 23.47 15.29 -4.39
CA LYS A 238 23.19 14.27 -5.41
C LYS A 238 21.68 14.11 -5.59
N GLN A 239 21.27 13.71 -6.78
CA GLN A 239 19.92 13.19 -6.99
C GLN A 239 19.87 11.73 -6.51
N HIS A 240 18.86 11.39 -5.71
CA HIS A 240 18.65 10.05 -5.18
C HIS A 240 17.41 9.44 -5.81
N ILE A 241 17.57 8.31 -6.49
CA ILE A 241 16.47 7.55 -7.09
C ILE A 241 16.38 6.21 -6.38
N VAL A 242 15.28 6.01 -5.64
CA VAL A 242 15.06 4.82 -4.83
C VAL A 242 13.96 3.98 -5.47
N TYR A 243 14.27 2.71 -5.76
CA TYR A 243 13.32 1.73 -6.27
C TYR A 243 12.83 0.79 -5.16
N HIS A 244 11.61 0.26 -5.31
CA HIS A 244 11.24 -1.00 -4.65
C HIS A 244 11.86 -2.15 -5.44
N ALA A 245 12.30 -3.20 -4.76
CA ALA A 245 12.80 -4.41 -5.40
C ALA A 245 12.43 -5.64 -4.58
N VAL A 246 12.37 -6.80 -5.23
CA VAL A 246 12.12 -8.08 -4.57
C VAL A 246 13.31 -9.01 -4.77
N ALA A 247 13.82 -9.58 -3.68
CA ALA A 247 14.90 -10.56 -3.72
C ALA A 247 14.37 -12.01 -3.69
N GLY A 248 15.09 -12.91 -4.35
CA GLY A 248 14.90 -14.35 -4.24
C GLY A 248 15.25 -14.92 -2.87
N GLU A 249 14.97 -16.20 -2.70
CA GLU A 249 15.29 -16.96 -1.48
C GLU A 249 16.79 -17.21 -1.33
N GLY A 250 17.26 -17.35 -0.08
CA GLY A 250 18.67 -17.64 0.26
C GLY A 250 19.28 -16.64 1.25
N GLU A 251 20.44 -16.97 1.83
CA GLU A 251 21.17 -16.00 2.66
C GLU A 251 21.90 -14.99 1.76
N PRO A 252 21.75 -13.67 1.98
CA PRO A 252 22.48 -12.69 1.19
C PRO A 252 23.96 -12.72 1.55
N ALA A 253 24.83 -12.68 0.54
CA ALA A 253 26.28 -12.56 0.71
C ALA A 253 26.69 -11.20 1.32
N GLY A 254 25.88 -10.16 1.10
CA GLY A 254 26.07 -8.82 1.62
C GLY A 254 24.80 -8.26 2.24
N GLY A 255 24.93 -7.73 3.46
CA GLY A 255 23.80 -7.20 4.23
C GLY A 255 22.99 -8.26 4.98
N ARG A 256 21.85 -7.85 5.51
CA ARG A 256 20.90 -8.74 6.19
C ARG A 256 19.47 -8.26 6.00
N PHE A 257 18.54 -9.20 5.91
CA PHE A 257 17.11 -8.89 5.89
C PHE A 257 16.62 -8.68 7.32
N LEU A 258 15.93 -7.57 7.55
CA LEU A 258 15.42 -7.19 8.86
C LEU A 258 13.91 -6.97 8.81
N LYS A 259 13.21 -7.50 9.82
CA LYS A 259 11.77 -7.28 10.01
C LYS A 259 11.49 -5.85 10.49
N PRO A 260 10.32 -5.27 10.16
CA PRO A 260 9.89 -3.95 10.62
C PRO A 260 10.12 -3.71 12.12
N ASP A 261 9.80 -4.67 12.98
CA ASP A 261 9.95 -4.55 14.44
C ASP A 261 11.40 -4.33 14.88
N ALA A 262 12.37 -4.89 14.14
CA ALA A 262 13.80 -4.72 14.42
C ALA A 262 14.32 -3.32 14.03
N LEU A 263 13.54 -2.54 13.27
CA LEU A 263 13.94 -1.25 12.74
C LEU A 263 13.65 -0.10 13.71
N VAL A 264 12.77 -0.30 14.70
CA VAL A 264 12.31 0.74 15.65
C VAL A 264 13.46 1.36 16.44
N ALA A 265 14.47 0.56 16.82
CA ALA A 265 15.64 1.01 17.58
C ALA A 265 16.91 1.12 16.73
N ALA A 266 16.80 0.95 15.40
CA ALA A 266 17.96 0.96 14.52
C ALA A 266 18.49 2.38 14.30
N LYS A 267 19.81 2.50 14.14
CA LYS A 267 20.46 3.74 13.71
C LYS A 267 20.67 3.69 12.21
N PHE A 268 20.42 4.80 11.54
CA PHE A 268 20.54 4.90 10.08
C PHE A 268 21.63 5.89 9.68
N LYS A 269 22.30 5.59 8.55
CA LYS A 269 23.39 6.42 7.99
C LYS A 269 22.95 7.84 7.68
N THR A 270 21.71 8.01 7.21
CA THR A 270 21.13 9.33 6.87
C THR A 270 19.69 9.42 7.36
N SER A 271 19.18 10.64 7.56
CA SER A 271 17.76 10.87 7.88
C SER A 271 16.85 10.37 6.76
N SER A 272 17.24 10.56 5.49
CA SER A 272 16.48 10.06 4.34
C SER A 272 16.36 8.53 4.35
N THR A 273 17.42 7.82 4.75
CA THR A 273 17.38 6.36 4.94
C THR A 273 16.38 6.00 6.03
N ALA A 274 16.42 6.68 7.18
CA ALA A 274 15.47 6.45 8.26
C ALA A 274 14.01 6.66 7.81
N ASP A 275 13.75 7.76 7.10
CA ASP A 275 12.42 8.10 6.58
C ASP A 275 11.89 7.03 5.61
N ILE A 276 12.74 6.57 4.69
CA ILE A 276 12.38 5.52 3.72
C ILE A 276 12.10 4.18 4.43
N VAL A 277 12.92 3.80 5.40
CA VAL A 277 12.77 2.54 6.12
C VAL A 277 11.55 2.56 7.04
N ASN A 278 11.30 3.67 7.74
CA ASN A 278 10.10 3.87 8.54
C ASN A 278 8.83 3.82 7.67
N ARG A 279 8.90 4.42 6.47
CA ARG A 279 7.82 4.34 5.48
C ARG A 279 7.57 2.91 5.03
N PHE A 280 8.61 2.12 4.74
CA PHE A 280 8.48 0.69 4.43
C PHE A 280 7.80 -0.05 5.57
N ALA A 281 8.28 0.11 6.82
CA ALA A 281 7.69 -0.54 7.99
C ALA A 281 6.19 -0.23 8.15
N MET A 282 5.81 1.04 7.95
CA MET A 282 4.41 1.46 7.96
C MET A 282 3.60 0.80 6.83
N GLU A 283 4.09 0.83 5.60
CA GLU A 283 3.42 0.23 4.43
C GLU A 283 3.27 -1.31 4.58
N SER A 284 4.28 -1.99 5.11
CA SER A 284 4.23 -3.43 5.40
C SER A 284 3.21 -3.80 6.47
N SER A 285 2.94 -2.90 7.43
CA SER A 285 1.87 -3.11 8.43
C SER A 285 0.47 -2.90 7.84
N ILE A 286 0.33 -2.01 6.86
CA ILE A 286 -0.95 -1.68 6.20
C ILE A 286 -1.35 -2.76 5.17
N GLY A 287 -0.39 -3.21 4.35
CA GLY A 287 -0.61 -4.25 3.32
C GLY A 287 -0.87 -5.65 3.90
N ASN A 288 -0.76 -5.81 5.21
CA ASN A 288 -1.13 -7.02 5.92
C ASN A 288 -2.66 -7.03 6.04
N PHE A 289 -3.39 -7.74 5.16
CA PHE A 289 -4.83 -8.03 5.34
C PHE A 289 -5.17 -8.72 6.70
N GLY A 290 -4.17 -8.99 7.55
CA GLY A 290 -4.35 -9.14 8.98
C GLY A 290 -4.34 -7.77 9.65
N VAL A 291 -5.54 -7.28 9.98
CA VAL A 291 -5.72 -6.19 10.96
C VAL A 291 -4.88 -6.50 12.19
N TYR A 292 -3.96 -5.60 12.55
CA TYR A 292 -3.32 -5.62 13.86
C TYR A 292 -4.40 -5.40 14.91
N PHE A 293 -4.61 -6.38 15.79
CA PHE A 293 -5.43 -6.25 16.99
C PHE A 293 -4.50 -6.15 18.21
N GLY A 294 -4.48 -4.97 18.83
CA GLY A 294 -3.75 -4.70 20.07
C GLY A 294 -3.98 -3.26 20.53
N ASP A 295 -3.96 -3.06 21.84
CA ASP A 295 -3.90 -1.73 22.45
C ASP A 295 -2.46 -1.38 22.86
N GLU A 296 -2.29 -0.18 23.39
CA GLU A 296 -1.01 0.45 23.77
C GLU A 296 -0.22 -0.27 24.87
N THR A 297 -0.68 -1.43 25.37
CA THR A 297 0.07 -2.23 26.36
C THR A 297 0.25 -3.71 26.02
N GLY A 298 -0.32 -4.22 24.91
CA GLY A 298 -0.04 -5.58 24.44
C GLY A 298 -0.97 -6.05 23.32
N GLY A 299 -0.43 -6.86 22.40
CA GLY A 299 -1.18 -7.49 21.31
C GLY A 299 -0.77 -8.95 21.15
N THR A 300 -1.75 -9.84 20.96
CA THR A 300 -1.50 -11.25 20.64
C THR A 300 -1.81 -11.48 19.17
N VAL A 301 -0.85 -12.04 18.43
CA VAL A 301 -1.11 -12.53 17.07
C VAL A 301 -2.05 -13.74 17.20
N HIS A 302 -3.32 -13.59 16.81
CA HIS A 302 -4.19 -14.74 16.67
C HIS A 302 -3.90 -15.41 15.31
N PRO A 303 -3.27 -16.60 15.28
CA PRO A 303 -3.26 -17.40 14.07
C PRO A 303 -4.70 -17.73 13.67
N ILE A 304 -4.94 -17.82 12.36
CA ILE A 304 -6.18 -18.41 11.83
C ILE A 304 -6.33 -19.78 12.48
N PRO A 305 -7.46 -20.09 13.15
CA PRO A 305 -7.61 -21.37 13.82
C PRO A 305 -7.43 -22.49 12.80
N ALA A 306 -6.42 -23.34 13.00
CA ALA A 306 -6.42 -24.64 12.36
C ALA A 306 -7.69 -25.33 12.86
N LYS A 307 -8.63 -25.63 11.95
CA LYS A 307 -9.82 -26.40 12.30
C LYS A 307 -9.35 -27.68 13.01
N ASP A 308 -9.79 -27.87 14.24
CA ASP A 308 -9.65 -29.12 14.97
C ASP A 308 -10.13 -30.27 14.08
N ALA A 309 -9.19 -31.13 13.68
CA ALA A 309 -9.51 -32.43 13.13
C ALA A 309 -10.06 -33.27 14.28
N LYS A 310 -11.38 -33.20 14.52
CA LYS A 310 -12.08 -34.24 15.27
C LYS A 310 -12.20 -35.49 14.41
N ALA A 311 -11.41 -36.50 14.74
CA ALA A 311 -11.89 -37.83 15.09
C ALA A 311 -10.99 -38.37 16.20
#